data_AF-A0AAD9J870-F1
#
_entry.id   AF-A0AAD9J870-F1
#
_cell.length_a   1.000
_cell.length_b   1.000
_cell.length_c   1.000
_cell.angle_alpha   90.00
_cell.angle_beta   90.00
_cell.angle_gamma   90.00
#
_symmetry.space_group_name_H-M   'P 1'
#
loop_
_entity.id
_entity.type
_entity.pdbx_description
1 polymer ?
#
loop_
_entity_poly.entity_id
_entity_poly.type
_entity_poly.pdbx_seq_one_letter_code
_entity_poly.pdbx_strand_id
1 'polypeptide(L)'
;MAPGGKTYPAPTIPDTPSKAINDMLQMKCDKTFDSPVKFGIAYLICFAFTAVVKIYHTIHHDVRQSHTKWMMASGIFALGCMFGAVILYYLGLACSLLLNILLYYGCVAMALTGLGLSVAGAVFFDKDGTKQSPGFETSEKATNKRE
;
A
#
# COMPACT_ATOMS: atom_id res chain seq x y z
N MET A 1 -25.72 28.25 1.12
CA MET A 1 -24.62 28.44 0.16
C MET A 1 -23.32 28.12 0.86
N ALA A 2 -22.72 26.96 0.59
CA ALA A 2 -21.36 26.63 1.01
C ALA A 2 -20.46 26.71 -0.23
N PRO A 3 -19.38 27.50 -0.23
CA PRO A 3 -18.58 27.77 -1.41
C PRO A 3 -17.45 26.73 -1.56
N GLY A 4 -17.21 26.25 -2.78
CA GLY A 4 -15.89 25.69 -3.17
C GLY A 4 -15.70 24.17 -3.17
N GLY A 5 -16.74 23.35 -3.27
CA GLY A 5 -16.58 21.91 -3.52
C GLY A 5 -16.16 21.63 -4.97
N LYS A 6 -15.05 20.91 -5.19
CA LYS A 6 -14.64 20.46 -6.53
C LYS A 6 -15.71 19.51 -7.08
N THR A 7 -16.50 19.98 -8.03
CA THR A 7 -17.52 19.17 -8.71
C THR A 7 -16.83 18.25 -9.71
N TYR A 8 -17.03 16.93 -9.55
CA TYR A 8 -16.48 15.95 -10.48
C TYR A 8 -17.48 15.69 -11.62
N PRO A 9 -17.04 15.71 -12.89
CA PRO A 9 -17.91 15.49 -14.04
C PRO A 9 -18.43 14.04 -14.09
N ALA A 10 -19.58 13.83 -14.72
CA ALA A 10 -20.14 12.50 -14.90
C ALA A 10 -19.23 11.63 -15.79
N PRO A 11 -18.99 10.35 -15.43
CA PRO A 11 -18.25 9.41 -16.28
C PRO A 11 -19.05 9.05 -17.54
N THR A 12 -18.35 8.80 -18.65
CA THR A 12 -18.98 8.34 -19.91
C THR A 12 -19.66 6.99 -19.72
N ILE A 13 -20.97 6.94 -19.96
CA ILE A 13 -21.78 5.72 -19.83
C ILE A 13 -21.70 4.92 -21.14
N PRO A 14 -21.31 3.64 -21.11
CA PRO A 14 -21.33 2.79 -22.30
C PRO A 14 -22.74 2.30 -22.62
N ASP A 15 -23.07 2.21 -23.90
CA ASP A 15 -24.32 1.58 -24.35
C ASP A 15 -24.23 0.06 -24.21
N THR A 16 -24.90 -0.48 -23.19
CA THR A 16 -25.04 -1.93 -23.01
C THR A 16 -26.24 -2.45 -23.82
N PRO A 17 -26.28 -3.74 -24.18
CA PRO A 17 -27.42 -4.34 -24.89
C PRO A 17 -28.68 -4.46 -24.01
N SER A 18 -28.61 -4.15 -22.72
CA SER A 18 -29.75 -4.18 -21.82
C SER A 18 -30.23 -2.76 -21.50
N LYS A 19 -31.45 -2.44 -21.92
CA LYS A 19 -32.08 -1.15 -21.65
C LYS A 19 -32.17 -0.83 -20.16
N ALA A 20 -32.48 -1.84 -19.34
CA ALA A 20 -32.55 -1.70 -17.89
C ALA A 20 -31.19 -1.33 -17.24
N ILE A 21 -30.08 -1.82 -17.80
CA ILE A 21 -28.73 -1.50 -17.31
C ILE A 21 -28.37 -0.07 -17.70
N ASN A 22 -28.71 0.36 -18.92
CA ASN A 22 -28.49 1.74 -19.36
C ASN A 22 -29.32 2.73 -18.52
N ASP A 23 -30.59 2.41 -18.26
CA ASP A 23 -31.46 3.24 -17.42
C ASP A 23 -30.91 3.34 -15.98
N MET A 24 -30.39 2.24 -15.42
CA MET A 24 -29.75 2.23 -14.10
C MET A 24 -28.44 3.05 -14.09
N LEU A 25 -27.60 2.92 -15.12
CA LEU A 25 -26.34 3.64 -15.25
C LEU A 25 -26.59 5.14 -15.42
N GLN A 26 -27.57 5.53 -16.22
CA GLN A 26 -27.98 6.93 -16.35
C GLN A 26 -28.50 7.46 -15.01
N MET A 27 -29.38 6.74 -14.32
CA MET A 27 -29.94 7.19 -13.04
C MET A 27 -28.88 7.38 -11.94
N LYS A 28 -27.81 6.57 -11.94
CA LYS A 28 -26.80 6.53 -10.86
C LYS A 28 -25.49 7.24 -11.20
N CYS A 29 -25.08 7.25 -12.46
CA CYS A 29 -23.77 7.74 -12.89
C CYS A 29 -23.84 9.04 -13.71
N ASP A 30 -25.01 9.41 -14.26
CA ASP A 30 -25.20 10.69 -14.99
C ASP A 30 -25.48 11.86 -14.04
N LYS A 31 -24.68 11.96 -12.97
CA LYS A 31 -24.80 13.03 -11.97
C LYS A 31 -23.42 13.55 -11.64
N THR A 32 -23.33 14.86 -11.40
CA THR A 32 -22.12 15.47 -10.85
C THR A 32 -21.96 15.05 -9.39
N PHE A 33 -20.75 14.67 -9.01
CA PHE A 33 -20.46 14.20 -7.66
C PHE A 33 -19.73 15.26 -6.84
N ASP A 34 -20.23 15.53 -5.64
CA ASP A 34 -19.59 16.45 -4.67
C ASP A 34 -18.52 15.76 -3.80
N SER A 35 -18.46 14.44 -3.83
CA SER A 35 -17.55 13.63 -3.01
C SER A 35 -16.60 12.81 -3.88
N PRO A 36 -15.29 12.85 -3.63
CA PRO A 36 -14.31 12.09 -4.42
C PRO A 36 -14.52 10.57 -4.28
N VAL A 37 -15.00 10.10 -3.13
CA VAL A 37 -15.29 8.68 -2.90
C VAL A 37 -16.44 8.20 -3.77
N LYS A 38 -17.53 8.98 -3.83
CA LYS A 38 -18.70 8.65 -4.67
C LYS A 38 -18.34 8.68 -6.15
N PHE A 39 -17.54 9.67 -6.57
CA PHE A 39 -17.00 9.74 -7.92
C PHE A 39 -16.16 8.52 -8.26
N GLY A 40 -15.24 8.11 -7.38
CA GLY A 40 -14.40 6.94 -7.58
C GLY A 40 -15.19 5.65 -7.76
N ILE A 41 -16.23 5.44 -6.93
CA ILE A 41 -17.11 4.27 -7.04
C ILE A 41 -17.88 4.28 -8.37
N ALA A 42 -18.48 5.43 -8.74
CA ALA A 42 -19.20 5.56 -10.00
C ALA A 42 -18.30 5.31 -11.21
N TYR A 43 -17.08 5.84 -11.19
CA TYR A 43 -16.08 5.62 -12.23
C TYR A 43 -15.69 4.14 -12.35
N LEU A 44 -15.50 3.45 -11.23
CA LEU A 44 -15.14 2.03 -11.19
C LEU A 44 -16.27 1.17 -11.77
N ILE A 45 -17.53 1.47 -11.43
CA ILE A 45 -18.70 0.80 -11.99
C ILE A 45 -18.80 1.04 -13.50
N CYS A 46 -18.71 2.29 -13.96
CA CYS A 46 -18.72 2.61 -15.39
C CYS A 46 -17.57 1.94 -16.16
N PHE A 47 -16.38 1.88 -15.56
CA PHE A 47 -15.23 1.21 -16.14
C PHE A 47 -15.46 -0.29 -16.30
N ALA A 48 -16.02 -0.95 -15.28
CA ALA A 48 -16.35 -2.37 -15.34
C ALA A 48 -17.35 -2.68 -16.47
N PHE A 49 -18.44 -1.90 -16.57
CA PHE A 49 -19.40 -2.07 -17.67
C PHE A 49 -18.78 -1.76 -19.04
N THR A 50 -17.92 -0.75 -19.13
CA THR A 50 -17.22 -0.42 -20.39
C THR A 50 -16.31 -1.56 -20.83
N ALA A 51 -15.58 -2.18 -19.90
CA ALA A 51 -14.73 -3.32 -20.18
C ALA A 51 -15.55 -4.54 -20.66
N VAL A 52 -16.68 -4.83 -20.01
CA VAL A 52 -17.59 -5.91 -20.43
C VAL A 52 -18.17 -5.63 -21.82
N VAL A 53 -18.57 -4.41 -22.12
CA VAL A 53 -19.07 -4.00 -23.44
C VAL A 53 -17.99 -4.18 -24.52
N LYS A 54 -16.75 -3.80 -24.25
CA LYS A 54 -15.63 -4.02 -25.18
C LYS A 54 -15.42 -5.51 -25.46
N ILE A 55 -15.37 -6.34 -24.42
CA ILE A 55 -15.23 -7.81 -24.57
C ILE A 55 -16.41 -8.38 -25.35
N TYR A 56 -17.63 -7.91 -25.06
CA TYR A 56 -18.82 -8.32 -25.80
C TYR A 56 -18.73 -7.99 -27.28
N HIS A 57 -18.31 -6.77 -27.65
CA HIS A 57 -18.10 -6.41 -29.05
C HIS A 57 -16.99 -7.20 -29.73
N THR A 58 -15.94 -7.59 -28.99
CA THR A 58 -14.88 -8.46 -29.54
C THR A 58 -15.38 -9.88 -29.81
N ILE A 59 -16.32 -10.40 -29.03
CA ILE A 59 -16.86 -11.76 -29.18
C ILE A 59 -18.07 -11.78 -30.14
N HIS A 60 -18.79 -10.66 -30.24
CA HIS A 60 -20.03 -10.53 -30.99
C HIS A 60 -19.81 -9.88 -32.35
N HIS A 61 -19.41 -10.69 -33.34
CA HIS A 61 -19.29 -10.25 -34.73
C HIS A 61 -20.62 -10.24 -35.53
N ASP A 62 -21.71 -10.79 -34.95
CA ASP A 62 -23.03 -10.86 -35.61
C ASP A 62 -23.95 -9.70 -35.20
N VAL A 63 -24.92 -9.35 -36.05
CA VAL A 63 -25.86 -8.23 -35.82
C VAL A 63 -26.92 -8.55 -34.75
N ARG A 64 -27.09 -9.83 -34.37
CA ARG A 64 -28.20 -10.28 -33.51
C ARG A 64 -27.77 -10.37 -32.05
N GLN A 65 -28.18 -9.38 -31.24
CA GLN A 65 -27.92 -9.34 -29.80
C GLN A 65 -28.30 -10.67 -29.12
N SER A 66 -27.31 -11.30 -28.47
CA SER A 66 -27.47 -12.59 -27.80
C SER A 66 -27.12 -12.46 -26.32
N HIS A 67 -28.10 -12.72 -25.46
CA HIS A 67 -27.92 -12.75 -24.00
C HIS A 67 -26.83 -13.74 -23.56
N THR A 68 -26.68 -14.86 -24.26
CA THR A 68 -25.64 -15.87 -23.97
C THR A 68 -24.23 -15.31 -24.19
N LYS A 69 -24.03 -14.54 -25.27
CA LYS A 69 -22.73 -13.90 -25.56
C LYS A 69 -22.43 -12.79 -24.55
N TRP A 70 -23.46 -12.08 -24.05
CA TRP A 70 -23.30 -11.10 -22.97
C TRP A 70 -22.89 -11.75 -21.64
N MET A 71 -23.53 -12.86 -21.26
CA MET A 71 -23.13 -13.63 -20.08
C MET A 71 -21.68 -14.15 -20.19
N MET A 72 -21.29 -14.66 -21.36
CA MET A 72 -19.90 -15.08 -21.62
C MET A 72 -18.92 -13.91 -21.45
N ALA A 73 -19.22 -12.73 -22.00
CA ALA A 73 -18.38 -11.55 -21.84
C ALA A 73 -18.21 -11.13 -20.37
N SER A 74 -19.30 -11.16 -19.59
CA SER A 74 -19.23 -10.89 -18.15
C SER A 74 -18.43 -11.95 -17.38
N GLY A 75 -18.51 -13.23 -17.78
CA GLY A 75 -17.74 -14.32 -17.20
C GLY A 75 -16.25 -14.19 -17.46
N ILE A 76 -15.86 -13.85 -18.70
CA ILE A 76 -14.46 -13.60 -19.09
C ILE A 76 -13.90 -12.40 -18.32
N PHE A 77 -14.68 -11.32 -18.19
CA PHE A 77 -14.27 -10.18 -17.38
C PHE A 77 -14.06 -10.57 -15.90
N ALA A 78 -14.99 -11.33 -15.31
CA ALA A 78 -14.87 -11.79 -13.93
C ALA A 78 -13.64 -12.69 -13.71
N LEU A 79 -13.36 -13.61 -14.63
CA LEU A 79 -12.14 -14.44 -14.61
C LEU A 79 -10.88 -13.58 -14.70
N GLY A 80 -10.86 -12.58 -15.58
CA GLY A 80 -9.75 -11.63 -15.69
C GLY A 80 -9.51 -10.87 -14.38
N CYS A 81 -10.58 -10.41 -13.71
CA CYS A 81 -10.48 -9.78 -12.39
C CYS A 81 -9.93 -10.73 -11.33
N MET A 82 -10.35 -12.01 -11.31
CA MET A 82 -9.79 -13.00 -10.37
C MET A 82 -8.30 -13.22 -10.62
N PHE A 83 -7.87 -13.43 -11.87
CA PHE A 83 -6.46 -13.57 -12.20
C PHE A 83 -5.64 -12.34 -11.80
N GLY A 84 -6.17 -11.13 -12.05
CA GLY A 84 -5.54 -9.89 -11.61
C GLY A 84 -5.36 -9.81 -10.09
N ALA A 85 -6.39 -10.20 -9.32
CA ALA A 85 -6.32 -10.23 -7.86
C ALA A 85 -5.28 -11.24 -7.35
N VAL A 86 -5.19 -12.42 -7.99
CA VAL A 86 -4.17 -13.43 -7.65
C VAL A 86 -2.77 -12.92 -7.93
N ILE A 87 -2.54 -12.24 -9.05
CA ILE A 87 -1.23 -11.64 -9.38
C ILE A 87 -0.87 -10.56 -8.36
N LEU A 88 -1.81 -9.67 -8.02
CA LEU A 88 -1.59 -8.64 -7.00
C LEU A 88 -1.27 -9.23 -5.63
N TYR A 89 -1.92 -10.34 -5.26
CA TYR A 89 -1.62 -11.06 -4.03
C TYR A 89 -0.19 -11.60 -4.02
N TYR A 90 0.25 -12.27 -5.10
CA TYR A 90 1.62 -12.76 -5.22
C TYR A 90 2.65 -11.62 -5.27
N LEU A 91 2.32 -10.50 -5.93
CA LEU A 91 3.17 -9.31 -5.95
C LEU A 91 3.35 -8.73 -4.54
N GLY A 92 2.27 -8.66 -3.76
CA GLY A 92 2.32 -8.23 -2.36
C GLY A 92 3.20 -9.12 -1.49
N LEU A 93 3.10 -10.45 -1.65
CA LEU A 93 3.98 -11.40 -1.00
C LEU A 93 5.45 -11.20 -1.39
N ALA A 94 5.73 -11.00 -2.68
CA ALA A 94 7.09 -10.73 -3.16
C ALA A 94 7.67 -9.44 -2.56
N CYS A 95 6.87 -8.36 -2.52
CA CYS A 95 7.26 -7.11 -1.86
C CYS A 95 7.53 -7.30 -0.36
N SER A 96 6.69 -8.08 0.34
CA SER A 96 6.88 -8.37 1.76
C SER A 96 8.17 -9.15 2.01
N LEU A 97 8.53 -10.09 1.14
CA LEU A 97 9.79 -10.84 1.24
C LEU A 97 11.01 -9.93 1.04
N LEU A 98 10.96 -9.05 0.05
CA LEU A 98 12.03 -8.08 -0.19
C LEU A 98 12.24 -7.14 1.00
N LEU A 99 11.16 -6.63 1.59
CA LEU A 99 11.24 -5.78 2.78
C LEU A 99 11.82 -6.52 3.98
N ASN A 100 11.44 -7.79 4.18
CA ASN A 100 11.97 -8.61 5.26
C ASN A 100 13.50 -8.82 5.10
N ILE A 101 13.95 -9.18 3.89
CA ILE A 101 15.37 -9.33 3.59
C ILE A 101 16.12 -8.01 3.87
N LEU A 102 15.59 -6.89 3.38
CA LEU A 102 16.19 -5.57 3.57
C LEU A 102 16.31 -5.22 5.06
N LEU A 103 15.24 -5.43 5.83
CA LEU A 103 15.20 -5.18 7.27
C LEU A 103 16.19 -6.07 8.02
N TYR A 104 16.25 -7.35 7.70
CA TYR A 104 17.16 -8.30 8.34
C TYR A 104 18.62 -7.87 8.16
N TYR A 105 19.04 -7.60 6.91
CA TYR A 105 20.41 -7.15 6.63
C TYR A 105 20.68 -5.76 7.20
N GLY A 106 19.70 -4.86 7.20
CA GLY A 106 19.80 -3.55 7.85
C GLY A 106 20.03 -3.66 9.36
N CYS A 107 19.30 -4.54 10.04
CA CYS A 107 19.48 -4.82 11.47
C CYS A 107 20.85 -5.43 11.76
N VAL A 108 21.31 -6.39 10.94
CA VAL A 108 22.65 -7.00 11.09
C VAL A 108 23.75 -5.95 10.92
N ALA A 109 23.65 -5.07 9.91
CA ALA A 109 24.62 -4.01 9.69
C ALA A 109 24.64 -3.01 10.87
N MET A 110 23.48 -2.58 11.37
CA MET A 110 23.36 -1.71 12.54
C MET A 110 23.92 -2.36 13.81
N ALA A 111 23.73 -3.67 13.99
CA ALA A 111 24.30 -4.40 15.12
C ALA A 111 25.83 -4.45 15.04
N LEU A 112 26.39 -4.71 13.84
CA LEU A 112 27.84 -4.73 13.62
C LEU A 112 28.47 -3.35 13.83
N THR A 113 27.84 -2.27 13.37
CA THR A 113 28.33 -0.91 13.63
C THR A 113 28.24 -0.56 15.11
N GLY A 114 27.16 -0.94 15.79
CA GLY A 114 27.01 -0.75 17.24
C GLY A 114 28.09 -1.48 18.05
N LEU A 115 28.41 -2.73 17.68
CA LEU A 115 29.52 -3.48 18.29
C LEU A 115 30.87 -2.80 18.02
N GLY A 116 31.13 -2.38 16.78
CA GLY A 116 32.36 -1.67 16.42
C GLY A 116 32.55 -0.36 17.19
N LEU A 117 31.48 0.44 17.32
CA LEU A 117 31.46 1.66 18.13
C LEU A 117 31.71 1.38 19.61
N SER A 118 31.15 0.29 20.14
CA SER A 118 31.33 -0.09 21.55
C SER A 118 32.78 -0.47 21.84
N VAL A 119 33.44 -1.24 20.96
CA VAL A 119 34.86 -1.59 21.09
C VAL A 119 35.75 -0.36 20.91
N ALA A 120 35.47 0.47 19.90
CA ALA A 120 36.22 1.71 19.67
C ALA A 120 36.12 2.66 20.88
N GLY A 121 34.93 2.80 21.47
CA GLY A 121 34.70 3.56 22.69
C GLY A 121 35.50 2.99 23.85
N ALA A 122 35.45 1.67 24.09
CA ALA A 122 36.22 1.03 25.16
C ALA A 122 37.73 1.29 25.03
N VAL A 123 38.31 1.20 23.82
CA VAL A 123 39.74 1.47 23.59
C VAL A 123 40.08 2.97 23.74
N PHE A 124 39.18 3.87 23.35
CA PHE A 124 39.39 5.31 23.52
C PHE A 124 39.36 5.70 25.01
N PHE A 125 38.39 5.21 25.78
CA PHE A 125 38.24 5.53 27.20
C PHE A 125 39.27 4.83 28.10
N ASP A 126 39.83 3.68 27.69
CA ASP A 126 40.91 3.01 28.42
C ASP A 126 42.22 3.82 28.42
N LYS A 127 42.49 4.58 27.35
CA LYS A 127 43.67 5.47 27.25
C LYS A 127 43.57 6.76 28.07
N ASP A 128 42.37 7.24 28.35
CA ASP A 128 42.16 8.41 29.20
C ASP A 128 42.03 8.02 30.69
N GLY A 129 41.58 6.80 31.01
CA GLY A 129 41.53 6.28 32.39
C GLY A 129 42.90 6.05 33.03
N THR A 130 43.95 5.86 32.23
CA THR A 130 45.33 5.71 32.71
C THR A 130 46.04 7.04 32.99
N LYS A 131 45.45 8.18 32.60
CA LYS A 131 45.92 9.51 32.98
C LYS A 131 45.14 10.02 34.19
N GLN A 132 45.52 9.50 35.36
CA GLN A 132 45.52 10.18 36.66
C GLN A 132 44.34 11.16 36.92
N SER A 133 43.35 10.74 37.72
CA SER A 133 42.68 11.68 38.62
C SER A 133 43.48 11.71 39.92
N PRO A 134 44.27 12.76 40.20
CA PRO A 134 44.87 12.95 41.51
C PRO A 134 43.78 13.53 42.42
N GLY A 135 43.11 12.68 43.19
CA GLY A 135 42.15 13.15 44.19
C GLY A 135 40.98 12.22 44.47
N PHE A 136 41.27 10.99 44.91
CA PHE A 136 40.38 10.32 45.84
C PHE A 136 41.24 9.76 46.98
N GLU A 137 41.61 10.67 47.89
CA GLU A 137 42.08 10.27 49.21
C GLU A 137 40.90 9.67 49.97
N THR A 138 40.79 8.34 49.98
CA THR A 138 40.12 7.66 51.08
C THR A 138 41.04 7.72 52.30
N SER A 139 41.08 8.90 52.93
CA SER A 139 41.61 9.05 54.27
C SER A 139 40.59 8.47 55.24
N GLU A 140 40.75 7.20 55.62
CA GLU A 140 40.30 6.75 56.95
C GLU A 140 41.18 5.60 57.47
N LYS A 141 42.46 5.92 57.66
CA LYS A 141 43.20 5.39 58.81
C LYS A 141 42.76 6.22 60.03
N ALA A 142 41.61 5.90 60.60
CA ALA A 142 41.17 6.46 61.87
C ALA A 142 40.53 5.38 62.75
N THR A 143 41.32 4.39 63.18
CA THR A 143 40.99 3.61 64.39
C THR A 143 42.26 3.32 65.18
N ASN A 144 42.67 4.38 65.89
CA ASN A 144 43.32 4.46 67.20
C ASN A 144 43.24 3.15 68.02
N LYS A 145 44.34 2.49 68.41
CA LYS A 145 45.09 2.76 69.67
C LYS A 145 44.18 3.19 70.85
N ARG A 146 43.65 2.21 71.57
CA ARG A 146 43.36 2.27 73.03
C ARG A 146 43.86 0.94 73.59
N GLU A 147 44.93 1.03 74.37
CA GLU A 147 44.93 0.73 75.83
C GLU A 147 44.73 -0.76 76.12
#